data_AF-A0AAU4IZU8-F1
#
_entry.id   AF-A0AAU4IZU8-F1
#
_cell.length_a   1.000
_cell.length_b   1.000
_cell.length_c   1.000
_cell.angle_alpha   90.00
_cell.angle_beta   90.00
_cell.angle_gamma   90.00
#
_symmetry.space_group_name_H-M   'P 1'
#
loop_
_entity.id
_entity.type
_entity.pdbx_description
1 polymer ?
#
loop_
_entity_poly.entity_id
_entity_poly.type
_entity_poly.pdbx_seq_one_letter_code
_entity_poly.pdbx_strand_id
1 'polypeptide(L)'
;MTLALAVLLAAAVGWCWGHSTARIRIIRIPSGPPAPFDDGVVAVALAGACCDMWWTSAGAEHTGPCLSRWATRVACCPECSVAPGAPCHQDGQPLAAAHDRRIQEAKETR
;
A
#
# COMPACT_ATOMS: atom_id res chain seq x y z
N MET A 1 -34.88 28.21 -21.17
CA MET A 1 -33.42 28.02 -21.02
C MET A 1 -33.06 27.22 -19.77
N THR A 2 -33.74 27.45 -18.63
CA THR A 2 -33.50 26.71 -17.36
C THR A 2 -33.85 25.22 -17.42
N LEU A 3 -34.96 24.84 -18.07
CA LEU A 3 -35.37 23.44 -18.18
C LEU A 3 -34.40 22.59 -19.02
N ALA A 4 -33.87 23.14 -20.11
CA ALA A 4 -32.87 22.45 -20.94
C ALA A 4 -31.57 22.19 -20.18
N LEU A 5 -31.15 23.15 -19.35
CA LEU A 5 -29.96 23.02 -18.50
C LEU A 5 -30.16 21.98 -17.39
N ALA A 6 -31.35 21.93 -16.79
CA ALA A 6 -31.69 20.94 -15.77
C ALA A 6 -31.70 19.50 -16.33
N VAL A 7 -32.26 19.30 -17.53
CA VAL A 7 -32.27 17.99 -18.19
C VAL A 7 -30.86 17.54 -18.56
N LEU A 8 -30.01 18.45 -19.06
CA LEU A 8 -28.61 18.14 -19.38
C LEU A 8 -27.80 17.77 -18.12
N LEU A 9 -28.01 18.47 -17.01
CA LEU A 9 -27.35 18.15 -15.74
C LEU A 9 -27.81 16.81 -15.18
N ALA A 10 -29.10 16.50 -15.22
CA ALA A 10 -29.63 15.21 -14.76
C ALA A 10 -29.08 14.04 -15.60
N ALA A 11 -29.01 14.22 -16.92
CA ALA A 11 -28.42 13.22 -17.82
C ALA A 11 -26.93 13.01 -17.54
N ALA A 12 -26.16 14.09 -17.34
CA ALA A 12 -24.74 14.01 -17.03
C ALA A 12 -24.46 13.30 -15.69
N VAL A 13 -25.23 13.61 -14.64
CA VAL A 13 -25.09 12.95 -13.33
C VAL A 13 -25.45 11.46 -13.42
N GLY A 14 -26.54 11.11 -14.12
CA GLY A 14 -26.91 9.71 -14.35
C GLY A 14 -25.86 8.92 -15.12
N TRP A 15 -25.25 9.53 -16.14
CA TRP A 15 -24.21 8.92 -16.95
C TRP A 15 -22.91 8.69 -16.15
N CYS A 16 -22.50 9.66 -15.33
CA CYS A 16 -21.35 9.54 -14.44
C CYS A 16 -21.55 8.44 -13.38
N TRP A 17 -22.75 8.32 -12.82
CA TRP A 17 -23.04 7.31 -11.79
C TRP A 17 -23.07 5.89 -12.38
N GLY A 18 -23.68 5.70 -13.55
CA GLY A 18 -23.74 4.40 -14.23
C GLY A 18 -22.38 3.86 -14.69
N HIS A 19 -21.45 4.74 -15.08
CA HIS A 19 -20.12 4.30 -15.52
C HIS A 19 -19.20 3.93 -14.35
N SER A 20 -19.39 4.56 -13.17
CA SER A 20 -18.57 4.30 -11.97
C SER A 20 -18.89 2.94 -11.32
N THR A 21 -20.13 2.46 -11.43
CA THR A 21 -20.55 1.17 -10.83
C THR A 21 -20.30 -0.04 -11.71
N ALA A 22 -20.12 0.13 -13.03
CA ALA A 22 -20.00 -0.97 -14.00
C ALA A 22 -18.68 -1.76 -13.95
N ARG A 23 -17.68 -1.37 -13.14
CA ARG A 23 -16.33 -1.99 -13.15
C ARG A 23 -15.87 -2.64 -11.85
N ILE A 24 -16.72 -2.75 -10.83
CA ILE A 24 -16.32 -3.43 -9.59
C ILE A 24 -16.52 -4.95 -9.77
N ARG A 25 -15.55 -5.61 -10.42
CA ARG A 25 -15.39 -7.07 -10.29
C ARG A 25 -14.77 -7.34 -8.93
N ILE A 26 -15.56 -7.86 -7.99
CA ILE A 26 -15.05 -8.35 -6.71
C ILE A 26 -14.23 -9.61 -6.99
N ILE A 27 -12.90 -9.46 -7.02
CA ILE A 27 -11.99 -10.60 -7.06
C ILE A 27 -11.99 -11.20 -5.66
N ARG A 28 -12.59 -12.38 -5.50
CA ARG A 28 -12.55 -13.12 -4.23
C ARG A 28 -11.19 -13.80 -4.12
N ILE A 29 -10.27 -13.16 -3.39
CA ILE A 29 -8.96 -13.75 -3.08
C ILE A 29 -9.18 -14.83 -2.00
N PRO A 30 -8.77 -16.09 -2.23
CA PRO A 30 -8.86 -17.13 -1.22
C PRO A 30 -7.96 -16.79 -0.02
N SER A 31 -8.56 -16.66 1.16
CA SER A 31 -7.90 -16.35 2.44
C SER A 31 -7.25 -17.59 3.06
N GLY A 32 -6.53 -18.39 2.26
CA GLY A 32 -5.73 -19.50 2.76
C GLY A 32 -4.42 -18.99 3.39
N PRO A 33 -3.82 -19.72 4.34
CA PRO A 33 -2.48 -19.38 4.83
C PRO A 33 -1.49 -19.37 3.66
N PRO A 34 -0.61 -18.35 3.55
CA PRO A 34 0.34 -18.26 2.45
C PRO A 34 1.24 -19.50 2.44
N ALA A 35 1.40 -20.11 1.27
CA ALA A 35 2.34 -21.20 1.10
C ALA A 35 3.75 -20.69 1.39
N PRO A 36 4.58 -21.46 2.10
CA PRO A 36 5.88 -20.97 2.49
C PRO A 36 6.80 -21.06 1.26
N PHE A 37 7.35 -19.89 0.87
CA PHE A 37 8.59 -19.71 0.10
C PHE A 37 8.56 -19.25 -1.38
N ASP A 38 7.43 -18.97 -2.03
CA ASP A 38 7.42 -18.44 -3.42
C ASP A 38 6.69 -17.09 -3.63
N ASP A 39 6.58 -16.28 -2.57
CA ASP A 39 5.78 -15.03 -2.58
C ASP A 39 6.61 -13.74 -2.63
N GLY A 40 7.92 -13.81 -2.93
CA GLY A 40 8.78 -12.63 -2.98
C GLY A 40 8.27 -11.54 -3.94
N VAL A 41 7.81 -11.95 -5.12
CA VAL A 41 7.30 -11.02 -6.15
C VAL A 41 5.92 -10.47 -5.78
N VAL A 42 5.05 -11.29 -5.19
CA VAL A 42 3.70 -10.87 -4.75
C VAL A 42 3.80 -9.93 -3.54
N ALA A 43 4.68 -10.22 -2.58
CA ALA A 43 4.97 -9.34 -1.46
C ALA A 43 5.68 -8.04 -1.91
N VAL A 44 6.53 -8.12 -2.94
CA VAL A 44 7.14 -6.93 -3.56
C VAL A 44 6.10 -6.07 -4.27
N ALA A 45 5.24 -6.68 -5.09
CA ALA A 45 4.18 -6.00 -5.80
C ALA A 45 3.12 -5.40 -4.86
N LEU A 46 2.70 -6.13 -3.81
CA LEU A 46 1.72 -5.63 -2.85
C LEU A 46 2.27 -4.45 -2.03
N ALA A 47 3.50 -4.56 -1.53
CA ALA A 47 4.11 -3.43 -0.83
C ALA A 47 4.47 -2.27 -1.80
N GLY A 48 4.75 -2.55 -3.08
CA GLY A 48 4.87 -1.52 -4.12
C GLY A 48 3.55 -0.78 -4.35
N ALA A 49 2.45 -1.51 -4.49
CA ALA A 49 1.10 -0.95 -4.62
C ALA A 49 0.66 -0.17 -3.37
N CYS A 50 1.07 -0.58 -2.17
CA CYS A 50 0.84 0.21 -0.95
C CYS A 50 1.66 1.50 -0.91
N CYS A 51 2.84 1.56 -1.54
CA CYS A 51 3.75 2.72 -1.48
C CYS A 51 3.58 3.70 -2.65
N ASP A 52 3.29 3.22 -3.86
CA ASP A 52 3.04 4.09 -5.03
C ASP A 52 1.67 4.79 -4.95
N MET A 53 0.77 4.29 -4.10
CA MET A 53 -0.54 4.88 -3.84
C MET A 53 -0.58 5.89 -2.69
N TRP A 54 0.56 6.39 -2.19
CA TRP A 54 0.61 7.40 -1.12
C TRP A 54 -0.30 8.62 -1.39
N TRP A 55 -0.51 8.96 -2.67
CA TRP A 55 -1.38 10.06 -3.09
C TRP A 55 -2.85 9.66 -3.34
N THR A 56 -3.15 8.38 -3.58
CA THR A 56 -4.52 7.90 -3.86
C THR A 56 -5.27 7.39 -2.63
N SER A 57 -4.56 7.01 -1.57
CA SER A 57 -5.18 6.70 -0.29
C SER A 57 -5.44 7.97 0.52
N ALA A 58 -6.24 8.90 -0.02
CA ALA A 58 -6.91 10.02 0.68
C ALA A 58 -6.31 10.50 2.02
N GLY A 59 -4.99 10.73 2.12
CA GLY A 59 -4.32 11.09 3.37
C GLY A 59 -4.43 10.07 4.52
N ALA A 60 -4.80 8.82 4.26
CA ALA A 60 -4.88 7.79 5.30
C ALA A 60 -3.47 7.40 5.76
N GLU A 61 -3.15 7.74 6.99
CA GLU A 61 -1.89 7.38 7.64
C GLU A 61 -1.75 5.85 7.62
N HIS A 62 -0.66 5.36 7.02
CA HIS A 62 -0.41 3.92 6.96
C HIS A 62 -0.25 3.35 8.36
N THR A 63 -0.92 2.24 8.63
CA THR A 63 -0.73 1.49 9.89
C THR A 63 0.71 0.98 9.99
N GLY A 64 1.22 0.83 11.22
CA GLY A 64 2.61 0.43 11.50
C GLY A 64 3.17 -0.74 10.65
N PRO A 65 2.41 -1.80 10.33
CA PRO A 65 2.89 -2.91 9.50
C PRO A 65 3.25 -2.53 8.06
N CYS A 66 2.58 -1.55 7.46
CA CYS A 66 2.85 -1.11 6.09
C CYS A 66 4.14 -0.28 6.02
N LEU A 67 4.28 0.69 6.93
CA LEU A 67 5.50 1.49 7.12
C LEU A 67 6.72 0.61 7.36
N SER A 68 6.59 -0.39 8.24
CA SER A 68 7.66 -1.34 8.53
C SER A 68 8.16 -2.10 7.30
N ARG A 69 7.26 -2.62 6.46
CA ARG A 69 7.63 -3.36 5.23
C ARG A 69 8.30 -2.45 4.20
N TRP A 70 7.78 -1.24 4.05
CA TRP A 70 8.39 -0.23 3.18
C TRP A 70 9.80 0.12 3.65
N ALA A 71 9.96 0.47 4.92
CA ALA A 71 11.27 0.81 5.49
C ALA A 71 12.27 -0.33 5.36
N THR A 72 11.79 -1.58 5.50
CA THR A 72 12.60 -2.78 5.24
C THR A 72 13.14 -2.81 3.82
N ARG A 73 12.35 -2.42 2.82
CA ARG A 73 12.75 -2.46 1.41
C ARG A 73 13.75 -1.38 1.02
N VAL A 74 13.58 -0.16 1.54
CA VAL A 74 14.27 1.02 0.98
C VAL A 74 15.44 1.52 1.79
N ALA A 75 15.53 1.15 3.08
CA ALA A 75 16.52 1.70 4.00
C ALA A 75 17.35 0.63 4.69
N CYS A 76 18.59 1.00 5.02
CA CYS A 76 19.42 0.30 5.99
C CYS A 76 18.85 0.53 7.39
N CYS A 77 18.97 -0.46 8.28
CA CYS A 77 18.70 -0.23 9.70
C CYS A 77 20.02 0.00 10.44
N PRO A 78 20.30 1.19 10.98
CA PRO A 78 21.56 1.43 11.70
C PRO A 78 21.62 0.73 13.06
N GLU A 79 20.49 0.39 13.68
CA GLU A 79 20.47 -0.32 14.97
C GLU A 79 21.02 -1.74 14.86
N CYS A 80 20.64 -2.47 13.82
CA CYS A 80 21.13 -3.83 13.57
C CYS A 80 22.11 -3.92 12.39
N SER A 81 22.47 -2.79 11.78
CA SER A 81 23.38 -2.68 10.63
C SER A 81 23.01 -3.59 9.44
N VAL A 82 21.72 -3.83 9.23
CA VAL A 82 21.21 -4.68 8.14
C VAL A 82 20.91 -3.87 6.89
N ALA A 83 21.22 -4.45 5.73
CA ALA A 83 20.98 -3.87 4.41
C ALA A 83 19.47 -3.81 4.06
N PRO A 84 19.07 -2.99 3.07
CA PRO A 84 17.71 -3.00 2.54
C PRO A 84 17.31 -4.41 2.06
N GLY A 85 16.07 -4.79 2.31
CA GLY A 85 15.50 -6.11 2.05
C GLY A 85 15.64 -7.11 3.20
N ALA A 86 16.68 -7.00 4.04
CA ALA A 86 16.85 -7.88 5.19
C ALA A 86 15.99 -7.41 6.38
N PRO A 87 15.28 -8.30 7.10
CA PRO A 87 14.46 -7.92 8.26
C PRO A 87 15.32 -7.43 9.43
N CYS A 88 14.76 -6.56 10.28
CA CYS A 88 15.37 -6.23 11.56
C CYS A 88 15.36 -7.45 12.48
N HIS A 89 16.29 -7.48 13.45
CA HIS A 89 16.38 -8.58 14.40
C HIS A 89 16.76 -8.08 15.79
N GLN A 90 16.41 -8.87 16.81
CA GLN A 90 16.88 -8.73 18.18
C GLN A 90 17.61 -10.02 18.54
N ASP A 91 18.90 -9.92 18.89
CA ASP A 91 19.76 -11.07 19.22
C ASP A 91 19.74 -12.19 18.13
N GLY A 92 19.70 -11.77 16.86
CA GLY A 92 19.63 -12.66 15.71
C GLY A 92 18.24 -13.23 15.40
N GLN A 93 17.23 -12.98 16.25
CA GLN A 93 15.85 -13.38 15.99
C GLN A 93 15.13 -12.31 15.17
N PRO A 94 14.48 -12.66 14.03
CA PRO A 94 13.82 -11.69 13.18
C PRO A 94 12.62 -11.07 13.89
N LEU A 95 12.50 -9.75 13.77
CA LEU A 95 11.37 -8.98 14.28
C LEU A 95 10.23 -8.93 13.27
N ALA A 96 9.00 -8.90 13.79
CA ALA A 96 7.80 -8.71 12.98
C ALA A 96 7.69 -7.28 12.41
N ALA A 97 8.35 -6.31 13.04
CA ALA A 97 8.40 -4.92 12.62
C ALA A 97 9.84 -4.41 12.54
N ALA A 98 10.11 -3.54 11.57
CA ALA A 98 11.36 -2.80 11.50
C ALA A 98 11.49 -1.86 12.71
N HIS A 99 12.72 -1.65 13.17
CA HIS A 99 12.99 -0.64 14.18
C HIS A 99 12.60 0.77 13.69
N ASP A 100 12.16 1.62 14.62
CA ASP A 100 11.76 3.00 14.33
C ASP A 100 12.87 3.79 13.63
N ARG A 101 14.14 3.54 14.00
CA ARG A 101 15.26 4.22 13.34
C ARG A 101 15.38 3.87 11.87
N ARG A 102 15.06 2.63 11.46
CA ARG A 102 15.02 2.27 10.04
C ARG A 102 13.88 2.99 9.31
N ILE A 103 12.73 3.12 9.97
CA ILE A 103 11.58 3.85 9.43
C ILE A 103 11.95 5.32 9.20
N GLN A 104 12.70 5.92 10.13
CA GLN A 104 13.20 7.28 9.97
C GLN A 104 14.16 7.41 8.77
N GLU A 105 15.12 6.49 8.62
CA GLU A 105 16.06 6.52 7.50
C GLU A 105 15.37 6.34 6.15
N ALA A 106 14.31 5.54 6.11
CA ALA A 106 13.47 5.39 4.93
C ALA A 106 12.76 6.70 4.54
N LYS A 107 12.31 7.51 5.52
CA LYS A 107 11.68 8.82 5.29
C LYS A 107 12.67 9.87 4.82
N GLU A 108 13.93 9.75 5.21
CA GLU A 108 14.98 10.67 4.78
C GLU A 108 15.51 10.34 3.38
N THR A 109 15.38 9.08 2.95
CA THR A 109 15.85 8.61 1.64
C THR A 109 14.88 8.94 0.49
N ARG A 110 13.59 9.15 0.75
CA ARG A 110 12.54 9.33 -0.26
C ARG A 110 11.46 10.31 0.19
#